data_AF-A0AAW0W7R6-F1
#
_entry.id   AF-A0AAW0W7R6-F1
#
_cell.length_a   1.000
_cell.length_b   1.000
_cell.length_c   1.000
_cell.angle_alpha   90.00
_cell.angle_beta   90.00
_cell.angle_gamma   90.00
#
_symmetry.space_group_name_H-M   'P 1'
#
loop_
_entity.id
_entity.type
_entity.pdbx_description
1 polymer ?
#
loop_
_entity_poly.entity_id
_entity_poly.type
_entity_poly.pdbx_seq_one_letter_code
_entity_poly.pdbx_strand_id
1 'polypeptide(L)'
;NTSVLSTTAPTSLPFTRRCTTMNKDSKPEKSFPERLKRWFKIERGNLPGCRYIRLTEELKTELSNESPVPVRLKAIRELTEVLASRKMAEYGIEKLWILVQDLLALTCPSEQRHTTLQMLTTLAAGHDRLGPMRHVFFNYISDNYQHEDSKPIFDFFREVIAEGKQLEYIDEYVGPFLLEWLPGLLASPQAADALNLIIILVKFNSAYLDEPVVTGFVKQVVLQLHRANSESEALLCLRVLDAVLAYSYLPSSALPSFITALTRAVGVPQLTSEAWKIMRNLLGTHLGNSGLYVLCHLIQNDNSVFLVRGAIFFLTSALWGGNKVTSLDYKPAAVLPTFQVAAKNGHVLVVYEVALSIQKLVSKMYMELHLSSWNLVLDTLSKLFEHAVDMEEGNEKQTILALLKDILDAIEQLIDLHQFGGSADKFFALVGLYSDLRPELSVLRLLDHLAQGVVPYRPHWLANLGTLLNRYYCRDRRPGVRTKALA
;
A
#
# COMPACT_ATOMS: atom_id res chain seq x y z
N ASN A 1 -4.80 -15.56 46.52
CA ASN A 1 -3.86 -15.83 47.63
C ASN A 1 -4.35 -17.01 48.44
N THR A 2 -3.51 -18.04 48.52
CA THR A 2 -3.48 -19.16 49.52
C THR A 2 -4.72 -20.07 49.57
N SER A 3 -4.65 -21.41 49.63
CA SER A 3 -3.60 -22.41 49.83
C SER A 3 -4.34 -23.78 49.82
N VAL A 4 -4.05 -24.78 48.97
CA VAL A 4 -2.97 -25.78 49.05
C VAL A 4 -3.31 -27.03 49.91
N LEU A 5 -2.96 -28.20 49.32
CA LEU A 5 -2.72 -29.55 49.87
C LEU A 5 -3.89 -30.54 50.08
N SER A 6 -3.87 -31.62 49.26
CA SER A 6 -4.16 -32.97 49.72
C SER A 6 -3.06 -33.93 49.26
N THR A 7 -2.40 -34.54 50.24
CA THR A 7 -1.24 -35.42 50.14
C THR A 7 -1.63 -36.90 50.18
N THR A 8 -0.79 -37.70 49.51
CA THR A 8 -0.32 -39.07 49.88
C THR A 8 -1.26 -40.28 49.78
N ALA A 9 -0.88 -41.18 48.86
CA ALA A 9 -1.03 -42.65 48.90
C ALA A 9 -0.19 -43.27 50.07
N PRO A 10 0.04 -44.59 50.24
CA PRO A 10 -0.43 -45.81 49.52
C PRO A 10 -0.82 -46.98 50.46
N THR A 11 -1.26 -48.14 49.94
CA THR A 11 -0.87 -49.49 50.43
C THR A 11 -1.44 -50.62 49.55
N SER A 12 -0.79 -51.78 49.65
CA SER A 12 -0.58 -52.78 48.62
C SER A 12 -1.15 -54.17 48.97
N LEU A 13 -1.64 -54.88 47.93
CA LEU A 13 -1.63 -56.35 47.69
C LEU A 13 -2.48 -57.26 48.63
N PRO A 14 -2.70 -58.57 48.30
CA PRO A 14 -2.49 -59.36 47.06
C PRO A 14 -3.70 -60.25 46.67
N PHE A 15 -3.71 -60.89 45.48
CA PHE A 15 -3.81 -62.37 45.30
C PHE A 15 -4.06 -62.82 43.83
N THR A 16 -3.17 -63.72 43.39
CA THR A 16 -3.35 -64.90 42.49
C THR A 16 -3.86 -64.82 41.04
N ARG A 17 -2.89 -65.05 40.14
CA ARG A 17 -2.85 -66.01 39.01
C ARG A 17 -4.18 -66.59 38.47
N ARG A 18 -4.42 -66.34 37.17
CA ARG A 18 -4.72 -67.40 36.20
C ARG A 18 -3.91 -67.18 34.94
N CYS A 19 -3.05 -68.14 34.63
CA CYS A 19 -2.51 -68.32 33.28
C CYS A 19 -3.61 -68.89 32.40
N THR A 20 -3.88 -68.25 31.27
CA THR A 20 -4.35 -68.91 30.06
C THR A 20 -3.47 -68.48 28.89
N THR A 21 -3.12 -69.49 28.11
CA THR A 21 -2.15 -69.52 27.03
C THR A 21 -2.65 -68.88 25.75
N MET A 22 -1.72 -68.18 25.09
CA MET A 22 -1.54 -68.00 23.64
C MET A 22 -2.63 -67.30 22.80
N ASN A 23 -2.24 -66.16 22.21
CA ASN A 23 -2.10 -66.09 20.75
C ASN A 23 -0.91 -65.17 20.41
N LYS A 24 0.24 -65.78 20.13
CA LYS A 24 1.43 -65.12 19.56
C LYS A 24 1.33 -65.31 18.04
N ASP A 25 0.65 -64.39 17.39
CA ASP A 25 0.81 -64.12 15.94
C ASP A 25 0.51 -62.65 15.66
N SER A 26 1.19 -61.76 16.40
CA SER A 26 1.43 -60.40 15.92
C SER A 26 2.88 -60.35 15.42
N LYS A 27 3.06 -60.42 14.10
CA LYS A 27 4.34 -59.99 13.50
C LYS A 27 4.62 -58.59 14.04
N PRO A 28 5.79 -58.32 14.64
CA PRO A 28 6.10 -56.99 15.14
C PRO A 28 5.99 -56.00 13.97
N GLU A 29 5.28 -54.89 14.19
CA GLU A 29 5.26 -53.78 13.25
C GLU A 29 6.71 -53.42 12.92
N LYS A 30 7.07 -53.53 11.63
CA LYS A 30 8.44 -53.28 11.18
C LYS A 30 8.77 -51.81 11.37
N SER A 31 9.98 -51.51 11.80
CA SER A 31 10.39 -50.13 12.04
C SER A 31 10.29 -49.31 10.75
N PHE A 32 9.89 -48.04 10.87
CA PHE A 32 9.75 -47.09 9.76
C PHE A 32 10.94 -47.09 8.77
N PRO A 33 12.22 -47.12 9.22
CA PRO A 33 13.37 -47.22 8.32
C PRO A 33 13.42 -48.50 7.46
N GLU A 34 12.88 -49.63 7.96
CA GLU A 34 12.84 -50.89 7.20
C GLU A 34 11.75 -50.91 6.14
N ARG A 35 10.62 -50.24 6.39
CA ARG A 35 9.53 -50.07 5.42
C ARG A 35 9.99 -49.18 4.27
N LEU A 36 10.63 -48.05 4.61
CA LEU A 36 11.27 -47.15 3.64
C LEU A 36 12.23 -47.90 2.71
N LYS A 37 13.17 -48.68 3.26
CA LYS A 37 14.13 -49.44 2.43
C LYS A 37 13.46 -50.39 1.42
N ARG A 38 12.23 -50.86 1.68
CA ARG A 38 11.47 -51.72 0.76
C ARG A 38 10.70 -50.94 -0.29
N TRP A 39 10.05 -49.84 0.11
CA TRP A 39 9.42 -48.93 -0.85
C TRP A 39 10.42 -48.35 -1.85
N PHE A 40 11.69 -48.23 -1.45
CA PHE A 40 12.74 -47.66 -2.27
C PHE A 40 13.83 -48.66 -2.63
N LYS A 41 13.51 -49.96 -2.85
CA LYS A 41 14.49 -51.02 -3.21
C LYS A 41 15.64 -50.42 -4.05
N ILE A 42 16.76 -50.18 -3.39
CA ILE A 42 18.00 -49.72 -4.02
C ILE A 42 18.52 -50.95 -4.74
N GLU A 43 18.41 -51.00 -6.07
CA GLU A 43 19.22 -51.94 -6.83
C GLU A 43 20.67 -51.60 -6.54
N ARG A 44 21.35 -52.49 -5.81
CA ARG A 44 22.79 -52.45 -5.60
C ARG A 44 23.48 -52.79 -6.92
N GLY A 45 23.50 -51.82 -7.82
CA GLY A 45 24.54 -51.64 -8.82
C GLY A 45 25.21 -50.30 -8.52
N ASN A 46 26.54 -50.23 -8.61
CA ASN A 46 27.33 -49.03 -8.34
C ASN A 46 26.99 -47.86 -9.29
N LEU A 47 25.86 -47.19 -9.06
CA LEU A 47 25.52 -45.90 -9.65
C LEU A 47 25.24 -44.90 -8.52
N PRO A 48 25.97 -43.79 -8.45
CA PRO A 48 25.68 -42.74 -7.49
C PRO A 48 24.36 -42.06 -7.87
N GLY A 49 23.33 -42.17 -7.02
CA GLY A 49 22.17 -41.27 -7.05
C GLY A 49 20.89 -41.77 -7.74
N CYS A 50 20.24 -42.80 -7.19
CA CYS A 50 18.82 -43.03 -7.49
C CYS A 50 17.97 -41.94 -6.78
N ARG A 51 17.85 -40.77 -7.40
CA ARG A 51 17.20 -39.55 -6.85
C ARG A 51 15.66 -39.57 -6.91
N TYR A 52 15.07 -40.63 -7.48
CA TYR A 52 13.64 -40.69 -7.79
C TYR A 52 12.90 -41.79 -7.02
N ILE A 53 11.71 -41.46 -6.53
CA ILE A 53 10.74 -42.33 -5.87
C ILE A 53 9.96 -43.10 -6.93
N ARG A 54 9.93 -44.43 -6.82
CA ARG A 54 9.03 -45.28 -7.60
C ARG A 54 7.97 -45.84 -6.66
N LEU A 55 6.70 -45.75 -7.04
CA LEU A 55 5.59 -46.38 -6.31
C LEU A 55 5.70 -47.91 -6.46
N THR A 56 6.19 -48.59 -5.42
CA THR A 56 6.20 -50.06 -5.37
C THR A 56 4.80 -50.61 -5.26
N GLU A 57 4.58 -51.86 -5.68
CA GLU A 57 3.28 -52.53 -5.53
C GLU A 57 2.80 -52.55 -4.07
N GLU A 58 3.70 -52.75 -3.11
CA GLU A 58 3.38 -52.69 -1.68
C GLU A 58 2.79 -51.33 -1.28
N LEU A 59 3.45 -50.23 -1.68
CA LEU A 59 2.99 -48.88 -1.37
C LEU A 59 1.68 -48.56 -2.11
N LYS A 60 1.50 -49.03 -3.35
CA LYS A 60 0.23 -48.89 -4.07
C LYS A 60 -0.90 -49.61 -3.34
N THR A 61 -0.67 -50.83 -2.84
CA THR A 61 -1.67 -51.58 -2.07
C THR A 61 -2.02 -50.85 -0.77
N GLU A 62 -1.02 -50.32 -0.06
CA GLU A 62 -1.26 -49.56 1.18
C GLU A 62 -2.00 -48.24 0.94
N LEU A 63 -1.79 -47.58 -0.22
CA LEU A 63 -2.49 -46.35 -0.61
C LEU A 63 -3.83 -46.60 -1.31
N SER A 64 -4.09 -47.82 -1.78
CA SER A 64 -5.30 -48.19 -2.52
C SER A 64 -6.57 -47.89 -1.72
N ASN A 65 -7.66 -47.58 -2.42
CA ASN A 65 -8.99 -47.41 -1.84
C ASN A 65 -9.54 -48.68 -1.16
N GLU A 66 -8.96 -49.84 -1.44
CA GLU A 66 -9.26 -51.11 -0.76
C GLU A 66 -8.66 -51.20 0.65
N SER A 67 -7.64 -50.40 0.95
CA SER A 67 -6.98 -50.38 2.26
C SER A 67 -7.77 -49.54 3.28
N PRO A 68 -7.81 -49.93 4.56
CA PRO A 68 -8.43 -49.12 5.61
C PRO A 68 -7.82 -47.72 5.70
N VAL A 69 -8.64 -46.69 5.89
CA VAL A 69 -8.21 -45.27 5.97
C VAL A 69 -7.01 -45.06 6.91
N PRO A 70 -6.92 -45.64 8.12
CA PRO A 70 -5.75 -45.45 8.99
C PRO A 70 -4.45 -45.96 8.38
N VAL A 71 -4.50 -47.04 7.60
CA VAL A 71 -3.34 -47.60 6.89
C VAL A 71 -2.91 -46.64 5.78
N ARG A 72 -3.87 -46.14 5.00
CA ARG A 72 -3.62 -45.16 3.93
C ARG A 72 -3.01 -43.88 4.48
N LEU A 73 -3.57 -43.32 5.56
CA LEU A 73 -3.04 -42.11 6.20
C LEU A 73 -1.64 -42.31 6.79
N LYS A 74 -1.35 -43.49 7.35
CA LYS A 74 0.02 -43.83 7.78
C LYS A 74 0.96 -43.83 6.57
N ALA A 75 0.60 -44.50 5.48
CA ALA A 75 1.40 -44.53 4.26
C ALA A 75 1.62 -43.13 3.66
N ILE A 76 0.59 -42.27 3.67
CA ILE A 76 0.68 -40.87 3.22
C ILE A 76 1.69 -40.08 4.06
N ARG A 77 1.61 -40.15 5.39
CA ARG A 77 2.54 -39.43 6.29
C ARG A 77 3.98 -39.88 6.05
N GLU A 78 4.19 -41.20 5.98
CA GLU A 78 5.49 -41.79 5.69
C GLU A 78 6.02 -41.37 4.31
N LEU A 79 5.16 -41.29 3.29
CA LEU A 79 5.53 -40.83 1.94
C LEU A 79 5.86 -39.32 1.92
N THR A 80 5.13 -38.49 2.65
CA THR A 80 5.38 -37.04 2.78
C THR A 80 6.80 -36.76 3.26
N GLU A 81 7.28 -37.50 4.28
CA GLU A 81 8.65 -37.36 4.78
C GLU A 81 9.70 -37.64 3.70
N VAL A 82 9.42 -38.57 2.79
CA VAL A 82 10.36 -38.90 1.70
C VAL A 82 10.29 -37.87 0.58
N LEU A 83 9.09 -37.40 0.24
CA LEU A 83 8.85 -36.37 -0.78
C LEU A 83 9.56 -35.06 -0.46
N ALA A 84 9.81 -34.77 0.82
CA ALA A 84 10.58 -33.60 1.25
C ALA A 84 12.05 -33.62 0.76
N SER A 85 12.59 -34.78 0.37
CA SER A 85 14.00 -34.92 -0.06
C SER A 85 14.20 -35.60 -1.41
N ARG A 86 13.15 -36.15 -2.03
CA ARG A 86 13.23 -36.92 -3.26
C ARG A 86 12.05 -36.61 -4.18
N LYS A 87 12.30 -36.67 -5.49
CA LYS A 87 11.29 -36.45 -6.54
C LYS A 87 10.64 -37.77 -6.94
N MET A 88 9.43 -37.75 -7.48
CA MET A 88 8.78 -38.90 -8.09
C MET A 88 9.43 -39.23 -9.44
N ALA A 89 9.48 -40.51 -9.79
CA ALA A 89 9.82 -40.96 -11.12
C ALA A 89 8.75 -40.54 -12.14
N GLU A 90 9.07 -40.68 -13.43
CA GLU A 90 8.16 -40.40 -14.53
C GLU A 90 6.80 -41.11 -14.36
N TYR A 91 5.70 -40.40 -14.64
CA TYR A 91 4.32 -40.83 -14.43
C TYR A 91 3.94 -41.14 -12.96
N GLY A 92 4.80 -40.79 -12.00
CA GLY A 92 4.59 -41.08 -10.59
C GLY A 92 3.53 -40.19 -9.95
N ILE A 93 3.41 -38.94 -10.38
CA ILE A 93 2.47 -37.95 -9.83
C ILE A 93 1.04 -38.34 -10.20
N GLU A 94 0.81 -38.69 -11.45
CA GLU A 94 -0.46 -39.13 -12.03
C GLU A 94 -0.98 -40.37 -11.30
N LYS A 95 -0.12 -41.37 -11.13
CA LYS A 95 -0.46 -42.60 -10.41
C LYS A 95 -0.76 -42.35 -8.95
N LEU A 96 0.02 -41.48 -8.29
CA LEU A 96 -0.21 -41.12 -6.91
C LEU A 96 -1.55 -40.40 -6.74
N TRP A 97 -1.86 -39.44 -7.62
CA TRP A 97 -3.14 -38.72 -7.62
C TRP A 97 -4.33 -39.67 -7.69
N ILE A 98 -4.31 -40.63 -8.62
CA ILE A 98 -5.38 -41.63 -8.77
C ILE A 98 -5.62 -42.40 -7.47
N LEU A 99 -4.55 -42.71 -6.73
CA LEU A 99 -4.60 -43.48 -5.48
C LEU A 99 -5.07 -42.68 -4.27
N VAL A 100 -5.05 -41.34 -4.29
CA VAL A 100 -5.30 -40.53 -3.09
C VAL A 100 -6.39 -39.48 -3.26
N GLN A 101 -6.85 -39.18 -4.49
CA GLN A 101 -7.85 -38.14 -4.74
C GLN A 101 -9.19 -38.39 -4.02
N ASP A 102 -9.57 -39.65 -3.78
CA ASP A 102 -10.79 -39.98 -3.04
C ASP A 102 -10.71 -39.56 -1.57
N LEU A 103 -9.50 -39.47 -1.01
CA LEU A 103 -9.28 -39.04 0.37
C LEU A 103 -9.52 -37.53 0.56
N LEU A 104 -9.66 -36.79 -0.53
CA LEU A 104 -9.95 -35.35 -0.56
C LEU A 104 -11.45 -35.03 -0.69
N ALA A 105 -12.32 -36.04 -0.80
CA ALA A 105 -13.76 -35.80 -0.90
C ALA A 105 -14.27 -35.02 0.32
N LEU A 106 -15.12 -34.01 0.11
CA LEU A 106 -15.66 -33.15 1.18
C LEU A 106 -16.45 -33.94 2.25
N THR A 107 -16.91 -35.15 1.92
CA THR A 107 -17.54 -36.08 2.87
C THR A 107 -16.56 -36.70 3.88
N CYS A 108 -15.27 -36.69 3.58
CA CYS A 108 -14.23 -37.21 4.46
C CYS A 108 -13.91 -36.22 5.60
N PRO A 109 -13.39 -36.67 6.75
CA PRO A 109 -12.98 -35.77 7.84
C PRO A 109 -11.84 -34.82 7.44
N SER A 110 -11.80 -33.62 8.04
CA SER A 110 -10.77 -32.61 7.73
C SER A 110 -9.35 -33.10 7.99
N GLU A 111 -9.10 -33.85 9.08
CA GLU A 111 -7.77 -34.42 9.35
C GLU A 111 -7.24 -35.27 8.18
N GLN A 112 -8.13 -36.06 7.56
CA GLN A 112 -7.79 -36.92 6.44
C GLN A 112 -7.46 -36.07 5.19
N ARG A 113 -8.33 -35.10 4.87
CA ARG A 113 -8.13 -34.19 3.73
C ARG A 113 -6.86 -33.38 3.90
N HIS A 114 -6.62 -32.81 5.07
CA HIS A 114 -5.43 -32.01 5.39
C HIS A 114 -4.14 -32.82 5.31
N THR A 115 -4.13 -34.06 5.82
CA THR A 115 -2.97 -34.95 5.72
C THR A 115 -2.63 -35.23 4.25
N THR A 116 -3.66 -35.43 3.42
CA THR A 116 -3.50 -35.68 1.98
C THR A 116 -3.05 -34.42 1.24
N LEU A 117 -3.65 -33.26 1.53
CA LEU A 117 -3.22 -31.97 0.98
C LEU A 117 -1.78 -31.66 1.34
N GLN A 118 -1.36 -31.86 2.59
CA GLN A 118 0.03 -31.63 3.01
C GLN A 118 1.03 -32.48 2.21
N MET A 119 0.67 -33.73 1.90
CA MET A 119 1.47 -34.59 1.04
C MET A 119 1.55 -34.04 -0.39
N LEU A 120 0.42 -33.59 -0.95
CA LEU A 120 0.37 -33.00 -2.29
C LEU A 120 1.11 -31.65 -2.37
N THR A 121 1.05 -30.84 -1.31
CA THR A 121 1.84 -29.60 -1.17
C THR A 121 3.33 -29.92 -1.17
N THR A 122 3.77 -30.90 -0.36
CA THR A 122 5.17 -31.33 -0.33
C THR A 122 5.62 -31.90 -1.68
N LEU A 123 4.74 -32.66 -2.34
CA LEU A 123 4.96 -33.17 -3.68
C LEU A 123 5.18 -32.02 -4.67
N ALA A 124 4.28 -31.03 -4.70
CA ALA A 124 4.37 -29.90 -5.61
C ALA A 124 5.62 -29.05 -5.37
N ALA A 125 5.93 -28.73 -4.10
CA ALA A 125 7.14 -28.01 -3.71
C ALA A 125 8.44 -28.70 -4.17
N GLY A 126 8.44 -30.04 -4.13
CA GLY A 126 9.59 -30.85 -4.51
C GLY A 126 9.81 -30.99 -6.03
N HIS A 127 8.89 -30.57 -6.89
CA HIS A 127 8.94 -30.83 -8.34
C HIS A 127 9.01 -29.56 -9.18
N ASP A 128 10.13 -29.37 -9.89
CA ASP A 128 10.34 -28.22 -10.79
C ASP A 128 9.31 -28.15 -11.92
N ARG A 129 8.77 -29.29 -12.36
CA ARG A 129 7.73 -29.38 -13.39
C ARG A 129 6.69 -30.41 -12.99
N LEU A 130 5.47 -29.95 -12.78
CA LEU A 130 4.29 -30.80 -12.57
C LEU A 130 3.71 -31.36 -13.87
N GLY A 131 4.03 -30.74 -15.02
CA GLY A 131 3.42 -31.11 -16.30
C GLY A 131 1.90 -30.91 -16.28
N PRO A 132 1.14 -31.71 -17.05
CA PRO A 132 -0.33 -31.63 -17.11
C PRO A 132 -1.03 -31.80 -15.75
N MET A 133 -0.38 -32.43 -14.77
CA MET A 133 -0.93 -32.54 -13.41
C MET A 133 -1.13 -31.19 -12.73
N ARG A 134 -0.46 -30.13 -13.17
CA ARG A 134 -0.71 -28.77 -12.66
C ARG A 134 -2.16 -28.36 -12.88
N HIS A 135 -2.71 -28.62 -14.07
CA HIS A 135 -4.10 -28.33 -14.40
C HIS A 135 -5.06 -29.19 -13.56
N VAL A 136 -4.75 -30.48 -13.36
CA VAL A 136 -5.56 -31.37 -12.51
C VAL A 136 -5.62 -30.88 -11.07
N PHE A 137 -4.47 -30.51 -10.51
CA PHE A 137 -4.39 -29.96 -9.16
C PHE A 137 -5.10 -28.62 -9.03
N PHE A 138 -4.93 -27.74 -10.03
CA PHE A 138 -5.63 -26.45 -10.07
C PHE A 138 -7.14 -26.61 -10.11
N ASN A 139 -7.67 -27.53 -10.92
CA ASN A 139 -9.12 -27.80 -10.96
C ASN A 139 -9.66 -28.27 -9.61
N TYR A 140 -8.93 -29.17 -8.93
CA TYR A 140 -9.31 -29.56 -7.58
C TYR A 140 -9.35 -28.35 -6.64
N ILE A 141 -8.36 -27.45 -6.71
CA ILE A 141 -8.31 -26.24 -5.89
C ILE A 141 -9.49 -25.32 -6.22
N SER A 142 -9.72 -25.02 -7.51
CA SER A 142 -10.77 -24.10 -7.95
C SER A 142 -12.17 -24.59 -7.58
N ASP A 143 -12.39 -25.90 -7.55
CA ASP A 143 -13.69 -26.48 -7.23
C ASP A 143 -13.95 -26.52 -5.72
N ASN A 144 -12.90 -26.43 -4.87
CA ASN A 144 -13.02 -26.71 -3.43
C ASN A 144 -12.54 -25.56 -2.51
N TYR A 145 -11.96 -24.47 -3.03
CA TYR A 145 -11.37 -23.39 -2.20
C TYR A 145 -12.33 -22.74 -1.20
N GLN A 146 -13.65 -22.75 -1.47
CA GLN A 146 -14.67 -22.22 -0.57
C GLN A 146 -15.17 -23.24 0.46
N HIS A 147 -14.93 -24.52 0.23
CA HIS A 147 -15.48 -25.63 1.02
C HIS A 147 -14.43 -26.31 1.91
N GLU A 148 -13.16 -26.09 1.62
CA GLU A 148 -12.03 -26.57 2.40
C GLU A 148 -11.51 -25.50 3.38
N ASP A 149 -10.77 -25.93 4.40
CA ASP A 149 -10.08 -24.97 5.27
C ASP A 149 -9.06 -24.14 4.47
N SER A 150 -9.08 -22.81 4.66
CA SER A 150 -8.34 -21.90 3.79
C SER A 150 -6.82 -22.12 3.80
N LYS A 151 -6.22 -22.53 4.92
CA LYS A 151 -4.76 -22.67 5.01
C LYS A 151 -4.22 -23.83 4.17
N PRO A 152 -4.66 -25.10 4.35
CA PRO A 152 -4.11 -26.22 3.59
C PRO A 152 -4.28 -26.07 2.08
N ILE A 153 -5.45 -25.59 1.62
CA ILE A 153 -5.73 -25.42 0.20
C ILE A 153 -4.96 -24.25 -0.41
N PHE A 154 -4.74 -23.17 0.35
CA PHE A 154 -3.92 -22.04 -0.11
C PHE A 154 -2.43 -22.39 -0.17
N ASP A 155 -1.91 -23.12 0.84
CA ASP A 155 -0.54 -23.62 0.82
C ASP A 155 -0.33 -24.57 -0.38
N PHE A 156 -1.29 -25.45 -0.67
CA PHE A 156 -1.24 -26.31 -1.86
C PHE A 156 -1.27 -25.50 -3.15
N PHE A 157 -2.17 -24.52 -3.26
CA PHE A 157 -2.26 -23.64 -4.43
C PHE A 157 -0.95 -22.93 -4.72
N ARG A 158 -0.32 -22.33 -3.70
CA ARG A 158 0.97 -21.63 -3.83
C ARG A 158 2.04 -22.52 -4.45
N GLU A 159 2.15 -23.77 -4.01
CA GLU A 159 3.11 -24.72 -4.59
C GLU A 159 2.72 -25.15 -6.01
N VAL A 160 1.42 -25.36 -6.28
CA VAL A 160 0.91 -25.67 -7.63
C VAL A 160 1.21 -24.54 -8.63
N ILE A 161 1.32 -23.29 -8.21
CA ILE A 161 1.73 -22.15 -9.06
C ILE A 161 3.18 -21.72 -8.85
N ALA A 162 3.99 -22.52 -8.14
CA ALA A 162 5.38 -22.23 -7.79
C ALA A 162 5.57 -20.79 -7.24
N GLU A 163 4.77 -20.42 -6.25
CA GLU A 163 4.73 -19.07 -5.63
C GLU A 163 4.40 -17.96 -6.64
N GLY A 164 3.64 -18.28 -7.69
CA GLY A 164 3.28 -17.34 -8.75
C GLY A 164 4.37 -17.12 -9.80
N LYS A 165 5.43 -17.95 -9.81
CA LYS A 165 6.51 -17.83 -10.81
C LYS A 165 6.25 -18.63 -12.07
N GLN A 166 5.52 -19.75 -11.99
CA GLN A 166 5.31 -20.65 -13.12
C GLN A 166 3.85 -21.06 -13.19
N LEU A 167 3.21 -20.80 -14.32
CA LEU A 167 1.78 -21.04 -14.53
C LEU A 167 1.50 -21.99 -15.71
N GLU A 168 2.49 -22.74 -16.20
CA GLU A 168 2.33 -23.65 -17.36
C GLU A 168 1.05 -24.50 -17.22
N TYR A 169 0.23 -24.56 -18.27
CA TYR A 169 -1.07 -25.24 -18.34
C TYR A 169 -2.26 -24.53 -17.65
N ILE A 170 -2.05 -23.45 -16.90
CA ILE A 170 -3.10 -22.75 -16.15
C ILE A 170 -2.98 -21.22 -16.18
N ASP A 171 -2.16 -20.68 -17.06
CA ASP A 171 -1.78 -19.26 -17.13
C ASP A 171 -2.98 -18.31 -17.24
N GLU A 172 -3.96 -18.63 -18.09
CA GLU A 172 -5.17 -17.82 -18.27
C GLU A 172 -6.15 -17.89 -17.07
N TYR A 173 -6.11 -18.95 -16.25
CA TYR A 173 -7.10 -19.18 -15.20
C TYR A 173 -6.69 -18.63 -13.83
N VAL A 174 -5.39 -18.54 -13.55
CA VAL A 174 -4.87 -18.19 -12.22
C VAL A 174 -5.21 -16.76 -11.82
N GLY A 175 -5.13 -15.81 -12.75
CA GLY A 175 -5.44 -14.40 -12.48
C GLY A 175 -6.88 -14.18 -12.00
N PRO A 176 -7.89 -14.56 -12.81
CA PRO A 176 -9.31 -14.46 -12.44
C PRO A 176 -9.65 -15.23 -11.16
N PHE A 177 -9.17 -16.47 -11.02
CA PHE A 177 -9.42 -17.29 -9.84
C PHE A 177 -8.87 -16.65 -8.56
N LEU A 178 -7.60 -16.20 -8.59
CA LEU A 178 -7.00 -15.56 -7.42
C LEU A 178 -7.74 -14.28 -7.05
N LEU A 179 -8.19 -13.49 -8.04
CA LEU A 179 -8.97 -12.28 -7.78
C LEU A 179 -10.31 -12.60 -7.08
N GLU A 180 -10.98 -13.68 -7.46
CA GLU A 180 -12.23 -14.11 -6.81
C GLU A 180 -12.01 -14.53 -5.36
N TRP A 181 -10.92 -15.25 -5.06
CA TRP A 181 -10.60 -15.71 -3.71
C TRP A 181 -9.97 -14.64 -2.82
N LEU A 182 -9.33 -13.63 -3.43
CA LEU A 182 -8.52 -12.63 -2.72
C LEU A 182 -9.21 -11.95 -1.53
N PRO A 183 -10.49 -11.53 -1.60
CA PRO A 183 -11.16 -10.91 -0.45
C PRO A 183 -11.19 -11.81 0.79
N GLY A 184 -11.40 -13.11 0.60
CA GLY A 184 -11.39 -14.10 1.68
C GLY A 184 -9.98 -14.29 2.26
N LEU A 185 -8.97 -14.35 1.40
CA LEU A 185 -7.57 -14.46 1.81
C LEU A 185 -7.10 -13.23 2.60
N LEU A 186 -7.48 -12.02 2.16
CA LEU A 186 -7.13 -10.78 2.85
C LEU A 186 -7.85 -10.61 4.21
N ALA A 187 -9.00 -11.27 4.39
CA ALA A 187 -9.71 -11.32 5.67
C ALA A 187 -9.20 -12.43 6.61
N SER A 188 -8.25 -13.24 6.16
CA SER A 188 -7.72 -14.41 6.88
C SER A 188 -6.29 -14.17 7.38
N PRO A 189 -5.75 -15.04 8.26
CA PRO A 189 -4.34 -14.99 8.67
C PRO A 189 -3.33 -15.05 7.50
N GLN A 190 -3.75 -15.49 6.32
CA GLN A 190 -2.94 -15.63 5.11
C GLN A 190 -2.80 -14.33 4.31
N ALA A 191 -3.35 -13.20 4.78
CA ALA A 191 -3.34 -11.93 4.04
C ALA A 191 -1.94 -11.51 3.57
N ALA A 192 -0.92 -11.63 4.42
CA ALA A 192 0.46 -11.29 4.06
C ALA A 192 1.04 -12.21 2.97
N ASP A 193 0.76 -13.50 3.04
CA ASP A 193 1.17 -14.45 2.02
C ASP A 193 0.46 -14.19 0.69
N ALA A 194 -0.83 -13.88 0.71
CA ALA A 194 -1.62 -13.54 -0.48
C ALA A 194 -1.09 -12.27 -1.17
N LEU A 195 -0.77 -11.22 -0.40
CA LEU A 195 -0.18 -10.00 -0.96
C LEU A 195 1.20 -10.27 -1.57
N ASN A 196 2.06 -11.07 -0.92
CA ASN A 196 3.35 -11.48 -1.48
C ASN A 196 3.18 -12.29 -2.76
N LEU A 197 2.19 -13.18 -2.81
CA LEU A 197 1.88 -13.98 -3.99
C LEU A 197 1.51 -13.08 -5.17
N ILE A 198 0.68 -12.04 -4.96
CA ILE A 198 0.34 -11.07 -6.01
C ILE A 198 1.59 -10.33 -6.51
N ILE A 199 2.49 -9.91 -5.61
CA ILE A 199 3.75 -9.26 -6.01
C ILE A 199 4.54 -10.15 -6.96
N ILE A 200 4.69 -11.43 -6.62
CA ILE A 200 5.45 -12.37 -7.43
C ILE A 200 4.71 -12.67 -8.74
N LEU A 201 3.41 -12.92 -8.68
CA LEU A 201 2.56 -13.19 -9.85
C LEU A 201 2.66 -12.05 -10.88
N VAL A 202 2.47 -10.80 -10.44
CA VAL A 202 2.58 -9.62 -11.31
C VAL A 202 3.99 -9.47 -11.88
N LYS A 203 5.03 -9.74 -11.07
CA LYS A 203 6.42 -9.62 -11.52
C LYS A 203 6.80 -10.62 -12.63
N PHE A 204 6.31 -11.85 -12.54
CA PHE A 204 6.72 -12.93 -13.45
C PHE A 204 5.71 -13.23 -14.56
N ASN A 205 4.44 -12.88 -14.37
CA ASN A 205 3.33 -13.32 -15.22
C ASN A 205 2.39 -12.18 -15.63
N SER A 206 2.85 -10.92 -15.65
CA SER A 206 2.02 -9.77 -16.06
C SER A 206 1.41 -9.89 -17.45
N ALA A 207 2.05 -10.62 -18.37
CA ALA A 207 1.53 -10.87 -19.71
C ALA A 207 0.22 -11.68 -19.74
N TYR A 208 -0.08 -12.43 -18.68
CA TYR A 208 -1.30 -13.24 -18.53
C TYR A 208 -2.35 -12.57 -17.61
N LEU A 209 -2.08 -11.34 -17.15
CA LEU A 209 -2.98 -10.60 -16.27
C LEU A 209 -3.69 -9.50 -17.06
N ASP A 210 -4.91 -9.80 -17.48
CA ASP A 210 -5.73 -8.85 -18.23
C ASP A 210 -6.16 -7.63 -17.40
N GLU A 211 -6.60 -6.59 -18.10
CA GLU A 211 -7.04 -5.31 -17.51
C GLU A 211 -8.04 -5.46 -16.34
N PRO A 212 -9.10 -6.31 -16.44
CA PRO A 212 -10.04 -6.49 -15.34
C PRO A 212 -9.41 -7.11 -14.11
N VAL A 213 -8.47 -8.05 -14.30
CA VAL A 213 -7.77 -8.75 -13.21
C VAL A 213 -6.87 -7.77 -12.46
N VAL A 214 -6.03 -7.01 -13.19
CA VAL A 214 -5.15 -6.00 -12.59
C VAL A 214 -5.96 -4.93 -11.87
N THR A 215 -7.05 -4.45 -12.48
CA THR A 215 -7.96 -3.48 -11.86
C THR A 215 -8.57 -4.03 -10.57
N GLY A 216 -8.99 -5.29 -10.59
CA GLY A 216 -9.51 -6.00 -9.42
C GLY A 216 -8.49 -6.10 -8.29
N PHE A 217 -7.26 -6.52 -8.60
CA PHE A 217 -6.18 -6.59 -7.60
C PHE A 217 -5.91 -5.22 -6.98
N VAL A 218 -5.77 -4.17 -7.80
CA VAL A 218 -5.58 -2.80 -7.28
C VAL A 218 -6.71 -2.41 -6.34
N LYS A 219 -7.99 -2.63 -6.73
CA LYS A 219 -9.14 -2.30 -5.88
C LYS A 219 -9.14 -3.06 -4.56
N GLN A 220 -8.87 -4.36 -4.57
CA GLN A 220 -8.82 -5.16 -3.33
C GLN A 220 -7.68 -4.73 -2.41
N VAL A 221 -6.50 -4.48 -2.97
CA VAL A 221 -5.33 -4.01 -2.21
C VAL A 221 -5.58 -2.61 -1.62
N VAL A 222 -6.23 -1.72 -2.38
CA VAL A 222 -6.64 -0.39 -1.89
C VAL A 222 -7.59 -0.52 -0.70
N LEU A 223 -8.58 -1.43 -0.78
CA LEU A 223 -9.49 -1.69 0.33
C LEU A 223 -8.75 -2.25 1.55
N GLN A 224 -7.79 -3.15 1.36
CA GLN A 224 -6.97 -3.70 2.45
C GLN A 224 -6.08 -2.64 3.07
N LEU A 225 -5.45 -1.78 2.27
CA LEU A 225 -4.62 -0.69 2.76
C LEU A 225 -5.41 0.26 3.68
N HIS A 226 -6.68 0.52 3.38
CA HIS A 226 -7.54 1.33 4.24
C HIS A 226 -7.93 0.64 5.56
N ARG A 227 -7.85 -0.69 5.62
CA ARG A 227 -8.20 -1.51 6.80
C ARG A 227 -6.97 -2.01 7.56
N ALA A 228 -5.77 -1.76 7.03
CA ALA A 228 -4.52 -2.27 7.57
C ALA A 228 -4.34 -1.80 9.02
N ASN A 229 -4.07 -2.75 9.92
CA ASN A 229 -3.92 -2.47 11.36
C ASN A 229 -2.46 -2.40 11.79
N SER A 230 -1.53 -2.63 10.85
CA SER A 230 -0.09 -2.59 11.10
C SER A 230 0.65 -1.90 9.95
N GLU A 231 1.78 -1.28 10.29
CA GLU A 231 2.66 -0.65 9.30
C GLU A 231 3.19 -1.68 8.29
N SER A 232 3.54 -2.88 8.74
CA SER A 232 4.04 -3.96 7.88
C SER A 232 3.02 -4.38 6.82
N GLU A 233 1.74 -4.49 7.20
CA GLU A 233 0.64 -4.82 6.28
C GLU A 233 0.40 -3.69 5.27
N ALA A 234 0.39 -2.43 5.73
CA ALA A 234 0.23 -1.28 4.86
C ALA A 234 1.38 -1.16 3.85
N LEU A 235 2.63 -1.35 4.30
CA LEU A 235 3.80 -1.39 3.43
C LEU A 235 3.73 -2.52 2.41
N LEU A 236 3.21 -3.69 2.79
CA LEU A 236 3.04 -4.81 1.87
C LEU A 236 1.99 -4.50 0.79
N CYS A 237 0.88 -3.84 1.15
CA CYS A 237 -0.09 -3.34 0.18
C CYS A 237 0.54 -2.34 -0.80
N LEU A 238 1.34 -1.39 -0.29
CA LEU A 238 2.08 -0.45 -1.15
C LEU A 238 3.06 -1.17 -2.09
N ARG A 239 3.72 -2.24 -1.64
CA ARG A 239 4.60 -3.05 -2.48
C ARG A 239 3.85 -3.77 -3.60
N VAL A 240 2.59 -4.18 -3.39
CA VAL A 240 1.76 -4.72 -4.47
C VAL A 240 1.47 -3.62 -5.51
N LEU A 241 1.12 -2.41 -5.07
CA LEU A 241 0.90 -1.28 -5.96
C LEU A 241 2.16 -0.90 -6.76
N ASP A 242 3.33 -0.89 -6.12
CA ASP A 242 4.63 -0.67 -6.80
C ASP A 242 4.92 -1.78 -7.83
N ALA A 243 4.63 -3.05 -7.50
CA ALA A 243 4.81 -4.17 -8.42
C ALA A 243 3.89 -4.06 -9.66
N VAL A 244 2.62 -3.71 -9.47
CA VAL A 244 1.68 -3.45 -10.58
C VAL A 244 2.19 -2.34 -11.47
N LEU A 245 2.67 -1.24 -10.89
CA LEU A 245 3.21 -0.12 -11.65
C LEU A 245 4.52 -0.47 -12.39
N ALA A 246 5.39 -1.28 -11.79
CA ALA A 246 6.72 -1.58 -12.31
C ALA A 246 6.73 -2.68 -13.38
N TYR A 247 5.84 -3.67 -13.28
CA TYR A 247 5.87 -4.89 -14.11
C TYR A 247 4.62 -5.10 -14.96
N SER A 248 3.53 -4.39 -14.70
CA SER A 248 2.28 -4.51 -15.44
C SER A 248 1.86 -3.18 -16.07
N TYR A 249 0.88 -3.25 -16.97
CA TYR A 249 0.18 -2.08 -17.49
C TYR A 249 -0.91 -1.68 -16.49
N LEU A 250 -0.72 -0.57 -15.76
CA LEU A 250 -1.74 -0.05 -14.86
C LEU A 250 -2.94 0.46 -15.67
N PRO A 251 -4.13 -0.15 -15.54
CA PRO A 251 -5.31 0.26 -16.29
C PRO A 251 -5.76 1.67 -15.94
N SER A 252 -6.21 2.44 -16.95
CA SER A 252 -6.73 3.79 -16.73
C SER A 252 -7.93 3.81 -15.78
N SER A 253 -8.75 2.76 -15.79
CA SER A 253 -9.90 2.56 -14.91
C SER A 253 -9.51 2.33 -13.44
N ALA A 254 -8.30 1.85 -13.17
CA ALA A 254 -7.77 1.62 -11.82
C ALA A 254 -7.03 2.85 -11.26
N LEU A 255 -6.61 3.78 -12.13
CA LEU A 255 -5.80 4.94 -11.78
C LEU A 255 -6.40 5.81 -10.65
N PRO A 256 -7.71 6.15 -10.65
CA PRO A 256 -8.28 6.93 -9.55
C PRO A 256 -8.14 6.22 -8.19
N SER A 257 -8.50 4.94 -8.13
CA SER A 257 -8.39 4.14 -6.89
C SER A 257 -6.94 4.03 -6.41
N PHE A 258 -5.99 3.86 -7.34
CA PHE A 258 -4.57 3.81 -7.05
C PHE A 258 -4.07 5.13 -6.42
N ILE A 259 -4.41 6.27 -7.01
CA ILE A 259 -4.03 7.59 -6.50
C ILE A 259 -4.71 7.85 -5.15
N THR A 260 -6.00 7.53 -5.01
CA THR A 260 -6.72 7.65 -3.73
C THR A 260 -6.04 6.88 -2.60
N ALA A 261 -5.59 5.64 -2.84
CA ALA A 261 -4.83 4.87 -1.86
C ALA A 261 -3.56 5.59 -1.40
N LEU A 262 -2.74 6.05 -2.36
CA LEU A 262 -1.51 6.76 -2.04
C LEU A 262 -1.79 8.06 -1.27
N THR A 263 -2.83 8.81 -1.65
CA THR A 263 -3.18 10.07 -0.98
C THR A 263 -3.63 9.88 0.46
N ARG A 264 -4.21 8.72 0.81
CA ARG A 264 -4.46 8.38 2.22
C ARG A 264 -3.19 7.92 2.92
N ALA A 265 -2.39 7.08 2.26
CA ALA A 265 -1.16 6.54 2.83
C ALA A 265 -0.18 7.64 3.25
N VAL A 266 -0.08 8.73 2.48
CA VAL A 266 0.79 9.87 2.80
C VAL A 266 0.38 10.62 4.07
N GLY A 267 -0.86 10.45 4.54
CA GLY A 267 -1.30 10.96 5.84
C GLY A 267 -0.63 10.26 7.03
N VAL A 268 -0.04 9.08 6.81
CA VAL A 268 0.70 8.30 7.80
C VAL A 268 2.21 8.55 7.62
N PRO A 269 2.90 9.17 8.60
CA PRO A 269 4.31 9.56 8.45
C PRO A 269 5.24 8.41 8.03
N GLN A 270 5.02 7.21 8.57
CA GLN A 270 5.82 6.03 8.30
C GLN A 270 5.72 5.55 6.83
N LEU A 271 4.57 5.77 6.19
CA LEU A 271 4.31 5.34 4.82
C LEU A 271 4.64 6.42 3.78
N THR A 272 4.90 7.66 4.21
CA THR A 272 5.03 8.83 3.35
C THR A 272 6.13 8.68 2.31
N SER A 273 7.30 8.17 2.71
CA SER A 273 8.45 7.99 1.82
C SER A 273 8.16 6.99 0.69
N GLU A 274 7.57 5.84 1.04
CA GLU A 274 7.25 4.79 0.08
C GLU A 274 6.08 5.22 -0.83
N ALA A 275 5.02 5.82 -0.25
CA ALA A 275 3.90 6.34 -1.04
C ALA A 275 4.35 7.42 -2.03
N TRP A 276 5.29 8.30 -1.64
CA TRP A 276 5.88 9.28 -2.53
C TRP A 276 6.71 8.63 -3.64
N LYS A 277 7.54 7.63 -3.32
CA LYS A 277 8.32 6.89 -4.34
C LYS A 277 7.39 6.32 -5.42
N ILE A 278 6.32 5.66 -5.02
CA ILE A 278 5.35 5.05 -5.95
C ILE A 278 4.63 6.13 -6.77
N MET A 279 4.14 7.20 -6.12
CA MET A 279 3.48 8.31 -6.82
C MET A 279 4.41 8.97 -7.85
N ARG A 280 5.67 9.23 -7.47
CA ARG A 280 6.68 9.82 -8.35
C ARG A 280 6.95 8.94 -9.57
N ASN A 281 7.06 7.63 -9.37
CA ASN A 281 7.21 6.68 -10.47
C ASN A 281 5.99 6.72 -11.40
N LEU A 282 4.78 6.71 -10.84
CA LEU A 282 3.53 6.76 -11.61
C LEU A 282 3.46 8.02 -12.45
N LEU A 283 3.73 9.18 -11.85
CA LEU A 283 3.72 10.46 -12.52
C LEU A 283 4.84 10.59 -13.56
N GLY A 284 5.91 9.79 -13.42
CA GLY A 284 6.99 9.67 -14.40
C GLY A 284 6.63 8.86 -15.65
N THR A 285 5.53 8.10 -15.63
CA THR A 285 5.08 7.26 -16.76
C THR A 285 4.18 8.03 -17.75
N HIS A 286 3.69 7.33 -18.77
CA HIS A 286 2.66 7.82 -19.70
C HIS A 286 1.34 8.20 -19.01
N LEU A 287 1.09 7.73 -17.78
CA LEU A 287 -0.09 8.09 -16.99
C LEU A 287 0.07 9.41 -16.23
N GLY A 288 1.22 10.08 -16.30
CA GLY A 288 1.51 11.27 -15.50
C GLY A 288 0.48 12.39 -15.66
N ASN A 289 0.08 12.70 -16.89
CA ASN A 289 -0.91 13.76 -17.16
C ASN A 289 -2.29 13.39 -16.60
N SER A 290 -2.73 12.15 -16.80
CA SER A 290 -3.98 11.63 -16.23
C SER A 290 -3.92 11.60 -14.70
N GLY A 291 -2.77 11.28 -14.12
CA GLY A 291 -2.55 11.28 -12.68
C GLY A 291 -2.63 12.68 -12.08
N LEU A 292 -2.03 13.68 -12.73
CA LEU A 292 -2.18 15.08 -12.33
C LEU A 292 -3.64 15.54 -12.42
N TYR A 293 -4.36 15.15 -13.47
CA TYR A 293 -5.79 15.46 -13.60
C TYR A 293 -6.60 14.86 -12.45
N VAL A 294 -6.35 13.59 -12.09
CA VAL A 294 -7.00 12.94 -10.94
C VAL A 294 -6.67 13.67 -9.63
N LEU A 295 -5.41 14.06 -9.40
CA LEU A 295 -5.02 14.83 -8.22
C LEU A 295 -5.77 16.17 -8.16
N CYS A 296 -5.82 16.93 -9.25
CA CYS A 296 -6.59 18.17 -9.32
C CYS A 296 -8.08 17.94 -9.07
N HIS A 297 -8.64 16.87 -9.64
CA HIS A 297 -10.05 16.51 -9.46
C HIS A 297 -10.37 16.19 -8.00
N LEU A 298 -9.50 15.44 -7.30
CA LEU A 298 -9.64 15.15 -5.87
C LEU A 298 -9.62 16.44 -5.03
N ILE A 299 -8.72 17.38 -5.34
CA ILE A 299 -8.63 18.64 -4.61
C ILE A 299 -9.89 19.50 -4.79
N GLN A 300 -10.48 19.48 -5.97
CA GLN A 300 -11.63 20.34 -6.31
C GLN A 300 -12.98 19.76 -5.88
N ASN A 301 -13.13 18.43 -5.86
CA ASN A 301 -14.45 17.79 -5.75
C ASN A 301 -14.59 16.81 -4.58
N ASP A 302 -13.51 16.41 -3.91
CA ASP A 302 -13.59 15.48 -2.79
C ASP A 302 -13.87 16.22 -1.46
N ASN A 303 -14.75 15.66 -0.64
CA ASN A 303 -15.11 16.21 0.67
C ASN A 303 -14.15 15.74 1.78
N SER A 304 -13.35 14.71 1.53
CA SER A 304 -12.41 14.16 2.50
C SER A 304 -11.18 15.05 2.62
N VAL A 305 -11.10 15.78 3.73
CA VAL A 305 -9.96 16.62 4.12
C VAL A 305 -8.62 15.89 3.96
N PHE A 306 -8.55 14.62 4.35
CA PHE A 306 -7.32 13.82 4.27
C PHE A 306 -6.91 13.52 2.83
N LEU A 307 -7.87 13.22 1.95
CA LEU A 307 -7.60 13.02 0.52
C LEU A 307 -7.16 14.30 -0.15
N VAL A 308 -7.86 15.41 0.10
CA VAL A 308 -7.53 16.73 -0.44
C VAL A 308 -6.11 17.13 -0.01
N ARG A 309 -5.79 16.99 1.29
CA ARG A 309 -4.44 17.25 1.82
C ARG A 309 -3.39 16.39 1.13
N GLY A 310 -3.59 15.08 1.05
CA GLY A 310 -2.64 14.16 0.41
C GLY A 310 -2.45 14.47 -1.09
N ALA A 311 -3.53 14.86 -1.78
CA ALA A 311 -3.46 15.27 -3.18
C ALA A 311 -2.67 16.57 -3.37
N ILE A 312 -2.86 17.58 -2.50
CA ILE A 312 -2.06 18.82 -2.50
C ILE A 312 -0.59 18.49 -2.26
N PHE A 313 -0.28 17.62 -1.29
CA PHE A 313 1.08 17.19 -0.99
C PHE A 313 1.78 16.60 -2.22
N PHE A 314 1.13 15.66 -2.92
CA PHE A 314 1.71 15.03 -4.11
C PHE A 314 1.84 15.97 -5.29
N LEU A 315 0.82 16.78 -5.54
CA LEU A 315 0.83 17.77 -6.63
C LEU A 315 1.96 18.78 -6.44
N THR A 316 2.12 19.27 -5.22
CA THR A 316 3.23 20.15 -4.82
C THR A 316 4.58 19.47 -5.02
N SER A 317 4.72 18.25 -4.52
CA SER A 317 5.98 17.51 -4.56
C SER A 317 6.41 17.15 -5.99
N ALA A 318 5.43 16.84 -6.86
CA ALA A 318 5.66 16.50 -8.26
C ALA A 318 6.10 17.70 -9.09
N LEU A 319 5.46 18.86 -8.93
CA LEU A 319 5.69 20.01 -9.80
C LEU A 319 6.84 20.91 -9.35
N TRP A 320 6.98 21.15 -8.04
CA TRP A 320 8.01 22.05 -7.50
C TRP A 320 8.55 21.62 -6.12
N GLY A 321 8.45 20.33 -5.82
CA GLY A 321 9.11 19.73 -4.66
C GLY A 321 10.64 19.65 -4.84
N GLY A 322 11.34 19.19 -3.80
CA GLY A 322 12.79 18.91 -3.90
C GLY A 322 13.12 17.82 -4.92
N ASN A 323 12.19 16.89 -5.15
CA ASN A 323 12.34 15.75 -6.06
C ASN A 323 11.33 15.81 -7.21
N LYS A 324 11.20 16.99 -7.86
CA LYS A 324 10.24 17.22 -8.95
C LYS A 324 10.33 16.13 -10.02
N VAL A 325 9.18 15.79 -10.60
CA VAL A 325 9.08 14.82 -11.70
C VAL A 325 9.46 15.55 -12.99
N THR A 326 10.62 15.21 -13.56
CA THR A 326 11.19 15.95 -14.70
C THR A 326 10.45 15.74 -16.01
N SER A 327 9.69 14.65 -16.16
CA SER A 327 8.85 14.39 -17.33
C SER A 327 7.58 15.25 -17.37
N LEU A 328 7.23 15.93 -16.27
CA LEU A 328 6.07 16.81 -16.18
C LEU A 328 6.52 18.26 -16.33
N ASP A 329 6.33 18.84 -17.52
CA ASP A 329 6.64 20.24 -17.81
C ASP A 329 5.36 21.10 -17.79
N TYR A 330 4.83 21.33 -16.58
CA TYR A 330 3.64 22.16 -16.38
C TYR A 330 4.00 23.48 -15.71
N LYS A 331 3.51 24.57 -16.30
CA LYS A 331 3.61 25.91 -15.69
C LYS A 331 2.71 26.00 -14.46
N PRO A 332 3.14 26.69 -13.37
CA PRO A 332 2.34 26.84 -12.15
C PRO A 332 0.92 27.38 -12.40
N ALA A 333 0.75 28.26 -13.39
CA ALA A 333 -0.54 28.83 -13.76
C ALA A 333 -1.64 27.80 -14.08
N ALA A 334 -1.27 26.60 -14.55
CA ALA A 334 -2.25 25.55 -14.87
C ALA A 334 -2.87 24.93 -13.60
N VAL A 335 -2.16 24.99 -12.47
CA VAL A 335 -2.51 24.26 -11.25
C VAL A 335 -2.90 25.19 -10.10
N LEU A 336 -2.43 26.43 -10.10
CA LEU A 336 -2.78 27.44 -9.09
C LEU A 336 -4.31 27.63 -8.90
N PRO A 337 -5.17 27.60 -9.94
CA PRO A 337 -6.62 27.65 -9.73
C PRO A 337 -7.16 26.52 -8.85
N THR A 338 -6.56 25.33 -8.93
CA THR A 338 -6.91 24.19 -8.07
C THR A 338 -6.61 24.49 -6.59
N PHE A 339 -5.49 25.15 -6.29
CA PHE A 339 -5.18 25.58 -4.92
C PHE A 339 -6.06 26.72 -4.42
N GLN A 340 -6.52 27.61 -5.30
CA GLN A 340 -7.51 28.62 -4.93
C GLN A 340 -8.84 28.01 -4.52
N VAL A 341 -9.27 26.93 -5.18
CA VAL A 341 -10.46 26.18 -4.77
C VAL A 341 -10.22 25.52 -3.41
N ALA A 342 -9.08 24.85 -3.23
CA ALA A 342 -8.71 24.21 -1.97
C ALA A 342 -8.66 25.19 -0.79
N ALA A 343 -8.12 26.39 -1.00
CA ALA A 343 -8.01 27.43 0.01
C ALA A 343 -9.38 27.84 0.58
N LYS A 344 -10.47 27.68 -0.19
CA LYS A 344 -11.84 28.00 0.26
C LYS A 344 -12.48 26.93 1.14
N ASN A 345 -11.91 25.73 1.24
CA ASN A 345 -12.44 24.62 2.05
C ASN A 345 -12.46 24.97 3.55
N GLY A 346 -11.63 25.93 4.00
CA GLY A 346 -11.62 26.46 5.36
C GLY A 346 -11.08 25.51 6.43
N HIS A 347 -10.91 24.22 6.12
CA HIS A 347 -10.35 23.26 7.07
C HIS A 347 -8.85 23.48 7.31
N VAL A 348 -8.43 23.53 8.58
CA VAL A 348 -7.07 23.84 9.02
C VAL A 348 -5.97 23.05 8.30
N LEU A 349 -6.14 21.72 8.19
CA LEU A 349 -5.19 20.84 7.52
C LEU A 349 -4.99 21.16 6.03
N VAL A 350 -6.07 21.53 5.33
CA VAL A 350 -6.01 21.89 3.90
C VAL A 350 -5.36 23.25 3.74
N VAL A 351 -5.78 24.24 4.53
CA VAL A 351 -5.21 25.60 4.54
C VAL A 351 -3.70 25.55 4.80
N TYR A 352 -3.26 24.77 5.79
CA TYR A 352 -1.85 24.59 6.10
C TYR A 352 -1.07 23.96 4.93
N GLU A 353 -1.60 22.91 4.31
CA GLU A 353 -0.93 22.24 3.19
C GLU A 353 -0.86 23.13 1.93
N VAL A 354 -1.90 23.92 1.65
CA VAL A 354 -1.88 24.94 0.58
C VAL A 354 -0.82 26.00 0.89
N ALA A 355 -0.75 26.50 2.12
CA ALA A 355 0.26 27.50 2.51
C ALA A 355 1.70 26.96 2.30
N LEU A 356 1.97 25.71 2.69
CA LEU A 356 3.26 25.05 2.43
C LEU A 356 3.55 24.91 0.93
N SER A 357 2.52 24.61 0.12
CA SER A 357 2.65 24.53 -1.33
C SER A 357 3.07 25.87 -1.95
N ILE A 358 2.41 26.96 -1.52
CA ILE A 358 2.72 28.32 -1.97
C ILE A 358 4.10 28.76 -1.49
N GLN A 359 4.49 28.44 -0.25
CA GLN A 359 5.84 28.74 0.26
C GLN A 359 6.93 28.07 -0.61
N LYS A 360 6.75 26.78 -0.95
CA LYS A 360 7.68 26.05 -1.82
C LYS A 360 7.72 26.65 -3.23
N LEU A 361 6.57 27.05 -3.76
CA LEU A 361 6.49 27.67 -5.08
C LEU A 361 7.24 29.01 -5.12
N VAL A 362 7.00 29.89 -4.15
CA VAL A 362 7.65 31.20 -4.04
C VAL A 362 9.16 31.05 -3.81
N SER A 363 9.59 30.11 -2.98
CA SER A 363 11.02 29.93 -2.70
C SER A 363 11.80 29.27 -3.85
N LYS A 364 11.18 28.37 -4.62
CA LYS A 364 11.90 27.55 -5.62
C LYS A 364 11.64 27.93 -7.07
N MET A 365 10.46 28.47 -7.37
CA MET A 365 10.00 28.68 -8.75
C MET A 365 9.69 30.15 -9.05
N TYR A 366 10.14 31.09 -8.22
CA TYR A 366 9.82 32.52 -8.38
C TYR A 366 10.17 33.08 -9.76
N MET A 367 11.25 32.61 -10.39
CA MET A 367 11.65 33.02 -11.74
C MET A 367 10.68 32.56 -12.84
N GLU A 368 9.96 31.45 -12.61
CA GLU A 368 8.97 30.91 -13.55
C GLU A 368 7.56 31.51 -13.33
N LEU A 369 7.38 32.28 -12.25
CA LEU A 369 6.15 32.98 -11.96
C LEU A 369 6.09 34.30 -12.74
N HIS A 370 5.31 34.32 -13.81
CA HIS A 370 4.94 35.55 -14.50
C HIS A 370 3.80 36.29 -13.78
N LEU A 371 3.48 37.50 -14.23
CA LEU A 371 2.48 38.40 -13.63
C LEU A 371 1.14 37.71 -13.31
N SER A 372 0.60 36.90 -14.24
CA SER A 372 -0.67 36.19 -14.04
C SER A 372 -0.57 35.12 -12.95
N SER A 373 0.52 34.35 -12.90
CA SER A 373 0.77 33.36 -11.85
C SER A 373 0.94 34.04 -10.49
N TRP A 374 1.69 35.15 -10.42
CA TRP A 374 1.84 35.93 -9.20
C TRP A 374 0.50 36.48 -8.70
N ASN A 375 -0.37 36.95 -9.61
CA ASN A 375 -1.69 37.39 -9.23
C ASN A 375 -2.50 36.28 -8.55
N LEU A 376 -2.45 35.06 -9.08
CA LEU A 376 -3.10 33.89 -8.48
C LEU A 376 -2.49 33.53 -7.11
N VAL A 377 -1.17 33.61 -6.98
CA VAL A 377 -0.46 33.39 -5.71
C VAL A 377 -0.90 34.39 -4.65
N LEU A 378 -0.92 35.69 -4.97
CA LEU A 378 -1.35 36.74 -4.05
C LEU A 378 -2.82 36.62 -3.66
N ASP A 379 -3.71 36.26 -4.59
CA ASP A 379 -5.12 35.99 -4.28
C ASP A 379 -5.28 34.79 -3.34
N THR A 380 -4.49 33.72 -3.59
CA THR A 380 -4.46 32.55 -2.72
C THR A 380 -3.99 32.95 -1.31
N LEU A 381 -2.89 33.69 -1.20
CA LEU A 381 -2.39 34.19 0.09
C LEU A 381 -3.42 35.04 0.82
N SER A 382 -4.09 35.95 0.12
CA SER A 382 -5.18 36.75 0.71
C SER A 382 -6.25 35.88 1.34
N LYS A 383 -6.68 34.82 0.64
CA LYS A 383 -7.70 33.90 1.15
C LYS A 383 -7.19 33.07 2.33
N LEU A 384 -5.93 32.62 2.30
CA LEU A 384 -5.32 31.89 3.41
C LEU A 384 -5.20 32.76 4.67
N PHE A 385 -4.84 34.03 4.53
CA PHE A 385 -4.81 34.96 5.66
C PHE A 385 -6.21 35.22 6.23
N GLU A 386 -7.23 35.39 5.39
CA GLU A 386 -8.62 35.53 5.82
C GLU A 386 -9.03 34.35 6.71
N HIS A 387 -8.81 33.11 6.24
CA HIS A 387 -9.09 31.92 7.03
C HIS A 387 -8.26 31.86 8.32
N ALA A 388 -6.96 32.15 8.25
CA ALA A 388 -6.08 32.08 9.42
C ALA A 388 -6.45 33.10 10.51
N VAL A 389 -6.96 34.28 10.13
CA VAL A 389 -7.42 35.30 11.10
C VAL A 389 -8.73 34.89 11.76
N ASP A 390 -9.65 34.30 10.99
CA ASP A 390 -10.97 33.85 11.47
C ASP A 390 -10.92 32.59 12.35
N MET A 391 -9.81 31.84 12.32
CA MET A 391 -9.60 30.67 13.18
C MET A 391 -9.61 31.03 14.67
N GLU A 392 -10.04 30.08 15.51
CA GLU A 392 -9.94 30.17 16.96
C GLU A 392 -8.47 30.31 17.42
N GLU A 393 -8.28 30.97 18.57
CA GLU A 393 -6.93 31.12 19.13
C GLU A 393 -6.36 29.76 19.55
N GLY A 394 -5.22 29.41 18.95
CA GLY A 394 -4.55 28.14 19.22
C GLY A 394 -3.22 28.03 18.48
N ASN A 395 -2.48 26.95 18.78
CA ASN A 395 -1.17 26.69 18.18
C ASN A 395 -1.24 26.55 16.65
N GLU A 396 -2.32 25.97 16.14
CA GLU A 396 -2.53 25.78 14.69
C GLU A 396 -2.62 27.12 13.95
N LYS A 397 -3.42 28.06 14.48
CA LYS A 397 -3.52 29.43 13.97
C LYS A 397 -2.17 30.12 13.97
N GLN A 398 -1.43 30.05 15.07
CA GLN A 398 -0.10 30.66 15.18
C GLN A 398 0.88 30.07 14.16
N THR A 399 0.85 28.76 13.97
CA THR A 399 1.70 28.05 13.00
C THR A 399 1.40 28.50 11.57
N ILE A 400 0.12 28.56 11.18
CA ILE A 400 -0.30 29.01 9.84
C ILE A 400 0.06 30.48 9.66
N LEU A 401 -0.23 31.36 10.63
CA LEU A 401 0.11 32.77 10.53
C LEU A 401 1.61 33.01 10.44
N ALA A 402 2.43 32.27 11.19
CA ALA A 402 3.89 32.33 11.07
C ALA A 402 4.33 31.97 9.65
N LEU A 403 3.86 30.84 9.13
CA LEU A 403 4.15 30.40 7.76
C LEU A 403 3.75 31.44 6.71
N LEU A 404 2.55 32.01 6.82
CA LEU A 404 2.08 33.03 5.87
C LEU A 404 2.90 34.33 5.95
N LYS A 405 3.34 34.73 7.14
CA LYS A 405 4.23 35.88 7.33
C LYS A 405 5.60 35.63 6.70
N ASP A 406 6.15 34.43 6.86
CA ASP A 406 7.42 34.04 6.25
C ASP A 406 7.34 34.09 4.72
N ILE A 407 6.19 33.72 4.13
CA ILE A 407 5.96 33.85 2.68
C ILE A 407 5.97 35.32 2.25
N LEU A 408 5.29 36.21 2.99
CA LEU A 408 5.33 37.64 2.67
C LEU A 408 6.76 38.20 2.82
N ASP A 409 7.51 37.80 3.84
CA ASP A 409 8.91 38.20 4.01
C ASP A 409 9.78 37.73 2.83
N ALA A 410 9.58 36.51 2.35
CA ALA A 410 10.26 36.00 1.16
C ALA A 410 9.89 36.82 -0.10
N ILE A 411 8.62 37.21 -0.27
CA ILE A 411 8.21 38.06 -1.39
C ILE A 411 8.84 39.46 -1.29
N GLU A 412 8.92 40.05 -0.10
CA GLU A 412 9.62 41.33 0.10
C GLU A 412 11.10 41.24 -0.28
N GLN A 413 11.78 40.14 0.09
CA GLN A 413 13.16 39.90 -0.32
C GLN A 413 13.29 39.78 -1.85
N LEU A 414 12.32 39.14 -2.52
CA LEU A 414 12.29 39.09 -3.98
C LEU A 414 12.07 40.47 -4.62
N ILE A 415 11.29 41.35 -3.98
CA ILE A 415 11.12 42.75 -4.41
C ILE A 415 12.46 43.50 -4.26
N ASP A 416 13.13 43.38 -3.12
CA ASP A 416 14.43 44.00 -2.86
C ASP A 416 15.48 43.55 -3.90
N LEU A 417 15.45 42.27 -4.28
CA LEU A 417 16.32 41.68 -5.30
C LEU A 417 15.88 41.96 -6.74
N HIS A 418 14.78 42.68 -6.96
CA HIS A 418 14.20 42.96 -8.30
C HIS A 418 13.84 41.68 -9.08
N GLN A 419 13.52 40.60 -8.36
CA GLN A 419 13.15 39.28 -8.89
C GLN A 419 11.66 38.99 -8.75
N PHE A 420 10.90 39.90 -8.16
CA PHE A 420 9.46 39.80 -8.06
C PHE A 420 8.78 40.17 -9.39
N GLY A 421 8.15 39.19 -10.04
CA GLY A 421 7.43 39.36 -11.31
C GLY A 421 5.94 39.72 -11.18
N GLY A 422 5.46 40.01 -9.96
CA GLY A 422 4.06 40.31 -9.67
C GLY A 422 3.75 41.81 -9.59
N SER A 423 2.47 42.14 -9.33
CA SER A 423 2.05 43.52 -9.08
C SER A 423 2.45 43.97 -7.66
N ALA A 424 3.30 45.00 -7.58
CA ALA A 424 3.65 45.65 -6.31
C ALA A 424 2.41 46.21 -5.62
N ASP A 425 1.50 46.86 -6.36
CA ASP A 425 0.25 47.41 -5.83
C ASP A 425 -0.59 46.33 -5.12
N LYS A 426 -0.73 45.15 -5.75
CA LYS A 426 -1.51 44.04 -5.19
C LYS A 426 -0.82 43.43 -3.96
N PHE A 427 0.51 43.30 -4.00
CA PHE A 427 1.28 42.82 -2.87
C PHE A 427 1.14 43.77 -1.66
N PHE A 428 1.34 45.07 -1.87
CA PHE A 428 1.23 46.06 -0.81
C PHE A 428 -0.22 46.25 -0.33
N ALA A 429 -1.23 46.06 -1.18
CA ALA A 429 -2.61 45.98 -0.74
C ALA A 429 -2.82 44.83 0.27
N LEU A 430 -2.23 43.65 0.01
CA LEU A 430 -2.27 42.51 0.93
C LEU A 430 -1.54 42.80 2.25
N VAL A 431 -0.33 43.38 2.20
CA VAL A 431 0.40 43.83 3.40
C VAL A 431 -0.42 44.84 4.20
N GLY A 432 -1.11 45.75 3.49
CA GLY A 432 -2.00 46.73 4.08
C GLY A 432 -3.18 46.13 4.81
N LEU A 433 -3.81 45.08 4.29
CA LEU A 433 -4.91 44.37 4.96
C LEU A 433 -4.47 43.81 6.32
N TYR A 434 -3.27 43.24 6.39
CA TYR A 434 -2.76 42.55 7.58
C TYR A 434 -1.62 43.31 8.29
N SER A 435 -1.61 44.65 8.21
CA SER A 435 -0.53 45.52 8.73
C SER A 435 -0.20 45.32 10.22
N ASP A 436 -1.19 44.92 11.01
CA ASP A 436 -1.05 44.71 12.46
C ASP A 436 -0.28 43.41 12.78
N LEU A 437 -0.26 42.48 11.83
CA LEU A 437 0.42 41.20 11.95
C LEU A 437 1.86 41.23 11.39
N ARG A 438 2.24 42.33 10.74
CA ARG A 438 3.50 42.52 10.03
C ARG A 438 4.52 43.33 10.86
N PRO A 439 5.83 43.12 10.64
CA PRO A 439 6.86 43.91 11.31
C PRO A 439 6.81 45.38 10.87
N GLU A 440 7.30 46.28 11.73
CA GLU A 440 7.32 47.73 11.48
C GLU A 440 7.97 48.08 10.15
N LEU A 441 9.12 47.46 9.81
CA LEU A 441 9.83 47.70 8.56
C LEU A 441 8.97 47.42 7.31
N SER A 442 8.19 46.34 7.32
CA SER A 442 7.26 45.99 6.23
C SER A 442 6.18 47.06 6.04
N VAL A 443 5.67 47.62 7.14
CA VAL A 443 4.66 48.67 7.11
C VAL A 443 5.24 50.03 6.68
N LEU A 444 6.49 50.32 7.02
CA LEU A 444 7.18 51.51 6.50
C LEU A 444 7.35 51.44 4.98
N ARG A 445 7.72 50.28 4.43
CA ARG A 445 7.80 50.03 2.97
C ARG A 445 6.45 50.21 2.29
N LEU A 446 5.38 49.73 2.92
CA LEU A 446 4.01 49.97 2.47
C LEU A 446 3.69 51.47 2.40
N LEU A 447 4.06 52.26 3.42
CA LEU A 447 3.83 53.70 3.42
C LEU A 447 4.62 54.41 2.30
N ASP A 448 5.87 54.01 2.06
CA ASP A 448 6.66 54.53 0.94
C ASP A 448 6.00 54.26 -0.41
N HIS A 449 5.43 53.06 -0.59
CA HIS A 449 4.69 52.71 -1.80
C HIS A 449 3.38 53.50 -1.93
N LEU A 450 2.60 53.62 -0.86
CA LEU A 450 1.34 54.38 -0.86
C LEU A 450 1.58 55.87 -1.12
N ALA A 451 2.68 56.46 -0.62
CA ALA A 451 3.04 57.85 -0.86
C ALA A 451 3.18 58.16 -2.36
N GLN A 452 3.69 57.23 -3.17
CA GLN A 452 3.75 57.37 -4.63
C GLN A 452 2.36 57.42 -5.29
N GLY A 453 1.33 56.91 -4.61
CA GLY A 453 -0.06 56.91 -5.05
C GLY A 453 -0.89 58.12 -4.59
N VAL A 454 -0.42 58.87 -3.57
CA VAL A 454 -1.09 60.07 -3.05
C VAL A 454 -0.52 61.30 -3.74
N VAL A 455 -0.81 61.44 -5.04
CA VAL A 455 -0.39 62.61 -5.81
C VAL A 455 -1.60 63.41 -6.26
N PRO A 456 -1.60 64.76 -6.19
CA PRO A 456 -2.80 65.59 -6.42
C PRO A 456 -3.51 65.39 -7.76
N TYR A 457 -2.84 64.82 -8.76
CA TYR A 457 -3.41 64.54 -10.09
C TYR A 457 -4.05 63.15 -10.21
N ARG A 458 -3.97 62.28 -9.19
CA ARG A 458 -4.66 60.98 -9.19
C ARG A 458 -6.09 61.13 -8.66
N PRO A 459 -7.07 60.41 -9.22
CA PRO A 459 -8.45 60.48 -8.74
C PRO A 459 -8.54 59.99 -7.28
N HIS A 460 -9.37 60.64 -6.48
CA HIS A 460 -9.60 60.32 -5.06
C HIS A 460 -8.37 60.45 -4.14
N TRP A 461 -7.31 61.16 -4.57
CA TRP A 461 -6.07 61.29 -3.79
C TRP A 461 -6.30 61.80 -2.35
N LEU A 462 -7.19 62.78 -2.15
CA LEU A 462 -7.48 63.35 -0.83
C LEU A 462 -8.21 62.35 0.08
N ALA A 463 -9.14 61.57 -0.47
CA ALA A 463 -9.83 60.52 0.26
C ALA A 463 -8.85 59.39 0.65
N ASN A 464 -7.97 59.00 -0.27
CA ASN A 464 -6.93 58.00 -0.02
C ASN A 464 -5.90 58.47 1.02
N LEU A 465 -5.54 59.76 1.01
CA LEU A 465 -4.69 60.35 2.06
C LEU A 465 -5.39 60.30 3.42
N GLY A 466 -6.69 60.67 3.46
CA GLY A 466 -7.49 60.63 4.68
C GLY A 466 -7.60 59.22 5.27
N THR A 467 -7.81 58.19 4.44
CA THR A 467 -7.85 56.80 4.90
C THR A 467 -6.48 56.31 5.39
N LEU A 468 -5.40 56.68 4.70
CA LEU A 468 -4.03 56.37 5.11
C LEU A 468 -3.71 56.97 6.48
N LEU A 469 -3.95 58.27 6.68
CA LEU A 469 -3.69 58.95 7.95
C LEU A 469 -4.56 58.37 9.08
N ASN A 470 -5.85 58.13 8.84
CA ASN A 470 -6.71 57.53 9.85
C ASN A 470 -6.22 56.12 10.25
N ARG A 471 -5.72 55.33 9.30
CA ARG A 471 -5.24 53.97 9.58
C ARG A 471 -3.86 53.96 10.26
N TYR A 472 -2.87 54.64 9.70
CA TYR A 472 -1.46 54.52 10.12
C TYR A 472 -0.99 55.60 11.09
N TYR A 473 -1.57 56.81 11.05
CA TYR A 473 -1.20 57.88 12.00
C TYR A 473 -2.06 57.85 13.27
N CYS A 474 -3.39 57.70 13.11
CA CYS A 474 -4.32 57.76 14.25
C CYS A 474 -4.46 56.43 15.00
N ARG A 475 -4.45 55.28 14.30
CA ARG A 475 -4.81 53.97 14.89
C ARG A 475 -3.63 53.02 15.11
N ASP A 476 -2.53 53.17 14.38
CA ASP A 476 -1.35 52.31 14.56
C ASP A 476 -0.68 52.58 15.92
N ARG A 477 -0.17 51.53 16.56
CA ARG A 477 0.48 51.61 17.88
C ARG A 477 1.98 51.90 17.79
N ARG A 478 2.60 51.64 16.63
CA ARG A 478 4.05 51.73 16.44
C ARG A 478 4.48 53.18 16.17
N PRO A 479 5.35 53.78 16.99
CA PRO A 479 5.74 55.17 16.83
C PRO A 479 6.36 55.50 15.48
N GLY A 480 7.23 54.64 14.93
CA GLY A 480 7.89 54.90 13.65
C GLY A 480 6.94 54.84 12.45
N VAL A 481 5.91 53.99 12.50
CA VAL A 481 4.84 53.99 11.49
C VAL A 481 4.05 55.31 11.53
N ARG A 482 3.71 55.79 12.73
CA ARG A 482 2.97 57.04 12.90
C ARG A 482 3.78 58.24 12.41
N THR A 483 5.07 58.34 12.76
CA THR A 483 5.91 59.44 12.29
C THR A 483 6.09 59.41 10.78
N LYS A 484 6.26 58.22 10.19
CA LYS A 484 6.37 58.05 8.74
C LYS A 484 5.08 58.39 8.00
N ALA A 485 3.91 58.09 8.57
CA ALA A 485 2.62 58.43 7.96
C ALA A 485 2.33 59.94 7.99
N LEU A 486 2.91 60.67 8.95
CA LEU A 486 2.79 62.13 9.05
C LEU A 486 3.75 62.86 8.10
N ALA A 487 4.94 62.29 7.89
CA ALA A 487 5.98 62.82 7.00
C ALA A 487 5.62 62.59 5.53
#